data_AF-A0A4Q2RM65-F1
#
_entry.id   AF-A0A4Q2RM65-F1
#
_cell.length_a   1.000
_cell.length_b   1.000
_cell.length_c   1.000
_cell.angle_alpha   90.00
_cell.angle_beta   90.00
_cell.angle_gamma   90.00
#
_symmetry.space_group_name_H-M   'P 1'
#
loop_
_entity.id
_entity.type
_entity.pdbx_description
1 polymer ?
#
loop_
_entity_poly.entity_id
_entity_poly.type
_entity_poly.pdbx_seq_one_letter_code
_entity_poly.pdbx_strand_id
1 'polypeptide(L)' 'MSVGTAALRAAWNLRVLALFLLGPVVGVVLVSVVFGMPEGLIRIAAVVFLFSLATFGILVRGELRRLMVPRRPPAG' A
#
# COMPACT_ATOMS: atom_id res chain seq x y z
N MET A 1 13.46 -1.11 20.11
CA MET A 1 12.27 -1.68 19.43
C MET A 1 12.72 -2.86 18.60
N SER A 2 12.03 -4.00 18.68
CA SER A 2 12.30 -5.12 17.77
C SER A 2 11.80 -4.77 16.35
N VAL A 3 12.46 -5.27 15.31
CA VAL A 3 12.06 -5.02 13.92
C VAL A 3 10.60 -5.37 13.67
N GLY A 4 10.10 -6.46 14.30
CA GLY A 4 8.70 -6.86 14.23
C GLY A 4 7.72 -5.83 14.79
N THR A 5 8.04 -5.16 15.90
CA THR A 5 7.17 -4.11 16.48
C THR A 5 7.17 -2.83 15.63
N ALA A 6 8.29 -2.46 15.02
CA ALA A 6 8.36 -1.34 14.09
C ALA A 6 7.58 -1.62 12.79
N ALA A 7 7.65 -2.84 12.27
CA ALA A 7 6.89 -3.27 11.09
C ALA A 7 5.37 -3.24 11.33
N LEU A 8 4.93 -3.78 12.48
CA LEU A 8 3.52 -3.76 12.85
C LEU A 8 2.99 -2.32 12.99
N ARG A 9 3.81 -1.43 13.56
CA ARG A 9 3.44 -0.02 13.74
C ARG A 9 3.44 0.77 12.43
N ALA A 10 4.37 0.51 11.52
CA ALA A 10 4.36 1.07 10.17
C ALA A 10 3.11 0.62 9.38
N ALA A 11 2.77 -0.67 9.46
CA ALA A 11 1.56 -1.21 8.84
C ALA A 11 0.29 -0.57 9.44
N TRP A 12 0.25 -0.37 10.76
CA TRP A 12 -0.86 0.28 11.43
C TRP A 12 -1.02 1.76 11.07
N ASN A 13 0.09 2.49 10.93
CA ASN A 13 0.08 3.89 10.50
C ASN A 13 -0.40 4.02 9.06
N LEU A 14 -0.08 3.04 8.20
CA LEU A 14 -0.45 3.02 6.79
C LEU A 14 -1.74 2.21 6.50
N ARG A 15 -2.51 1.83 7.52
CA ARG A 15 -3.70 0.95 7.38
C ARG A 15 -4.75 1.47 6.40
N VAL A 16 -4.99 2.78 6.38
CA VAL A 16 -5.96 3.41 5.48
C VAL A 16 -5.48 3.32 4.03
N LEU A 17 -4.18 3.50 3.82
CA LEU A 17 -3.56 3.37 2.51
C LEU A 17 -3.50 1.90 2.06
N ALA A 18 -3.34 0.96 2.99
CA ALA A 18 -3.46 -0.47 2.71
C ALA A 18 -4.90 -0.86 2.32
N LEU A 19 -5.90 -0.32 2.99
CA LEU A 19 -7.32 -0.47 2.63
C LEU A 19 -7.60 0.09 1.21
N PHE A 20 -6.95 1.20 0.84
CA PHE A 20 -7.09 1.76 -0.50
C PHE A 20 -6.64 0.80 -1.61
N LEU A 21 -5.66 -0.08 -1.36
CA LEU A 21 -5.25 -1.11 -2.33
C LEU A 21 -6.35 -2.15 -2.61
N LEU A 22 -7.28 -2.37 -1.67
CA LEU A 22 -8.41 -3.28 -1.91
C LEU A 22 -9.45 -2.68 -2.87
N GLY A 23 -9.57 -1.36 -2.92
CA GLY A 23 -10.53 -0.65 -3.78
C GLY A 23 -10.43 -1.04 -5.25
N PRO A 24 -9.24 -0.95 -5.89
CA PRO A 24 -9.04 -1.38 -7.27
C PRO A 24 -9.44 -2.84 -7.52
N VAL A 25 -9.11 -3.75 -6.60
CA VAL A 25 -9.44 -5.18 -6.73
C VAL A 25 -10.95 -5.38 -6.70
N VAL A 26 -11.63 -4.79 -5.71
CA VAL A 26 -13.09 -4.87 -5.58
C VAL A 26 -13.78 -4.24 -6.78
N GLY A 27 -13.31 -3.08 -7.24
CA GLY A 27 -13.87 -2.39 -8.41
C GLY A 27 -13.75 -3.22 -9.69
N VAL A 28 -12.57 -3.80 -9.95
CA VAL A 28 -12.34 -4.65 -11.13
C VAL A 28 -13.23 -5.90 -11.08
N VAL A 29 -13.30 -6.57 -9.93
CA VAL A 29 -14.16 -7.75 -9.76
C VAL A 29 -15.63 -7.39 -9.99
N LEU A 30 -16.11 -6.31 -9.39
CA LEU A 30 -17.50 -5.88 -9.54
C LEU A 30 -17.83 -5.56 -11.01
N VAL A 31 -16.99 -4.78 -11.68
CA VAL A 31 -17.20 -4.45 -13.11
C VAL A 31 -17.12 -5.69 -13.98
N SER A 32 -16.19 -6.61 -13.69
CA SER A 32 -16.06 -7.86 -14.43
C SER A 32 -17.29 -8.76 -14.28
N VAL A 33 -17.87 -8.85 -13.08
CA VAL A 33 -19.06 -9.66 -12.80
C VAL A 33 -20.32 -9.04 -13.43
N VAL A 34 -20.46 -7.72 -13.35
CA VAL A 34 -21.69 -7.03 -13.79
C VAL A 34 -21.72 -6.82 -15.30
N PHE A 35 -20.60 -6.42 -15.90
CA PHE A 35 -20.55 -5.97 -17.30
C PHE A 35 -19.80 -6.91 -18.23
N GLY A 36 -19.08 -7.92 -17.71
CA GLY A 36 -18.21 -8.77 -18.51
C GLY A 36 -17.02 -7.97 -19.03
N MET A 37 -15.95 -7.87 -18.23
CA MET A 37 -14.81 -7.02 -18.58
C MET A 37 -13.90 -7.72 -19.63
N PRO A 38 -13.57 -7.03 -20.74
CA PRO A 38 -12.59 -7.52 -21.72
C PRO A 38 -11.22 -7.80 -21.08
N GLU A 39 -10.54 -8.87 -21.51
CA GLU A 39 -9.23 -9.26 -20.97
C GLU A 39 -8.18 -8.13 -21.02
N GLY A 40 -8.23 -7.29 -22.05
CA GLY A 40 -7.32 -6.13 -22.17
C GLY A 40 -7.46 -5.15 -21.01
N LEU A 41 -8.69 -4.88 -20.56
CA LEU A 41 -8.95 -3.98 -19.42
C LEU A 41 -8.50 -4.61 -18.10
N ILE A 42 -8.67 -5.93 -17.93
CA ILE A 42 -8.16 -6.66 -16.76
C ILE A 42 -6.63 -6.55 -16.68
N ARG A 43 -5.92 -6.71 -17.80
CA ARG A 43 -4.46 -6.55 -17.85
C ARG A 43 -4.01 -5.15 -17.47
N ILE A 44 -4.69 -4.10 -17.97
CA ILE A 44 -4.39 -2.71 -17.60
C ILE A 44 -4.62 -2.49 -16.10
N ALA A 45 -5.74 -2.96 -15.58
CA ALA A 45 -6.04 -2.85 -14.16
C ALA A 45 -5.00 -3.57 -13.28
N ALA A 46 -4.52 -4.75 -13.71
CA ALA A 46 -3.45 -5.47 -13.03
C ALA A 46 -2.14 -4.67 -13.01
N VAL A 47 -1.76 -4.02 -14.12
CA VAL A 47 -0.57 -3.15 -14.18
C VAL A 47 -0.69 -1.97 -13.22
N VAL A 48 -1.85 -1.29 -13.19
CA VAL A 48 -2.10 -0.18 -12.27
C VAL A 48 -2.07 -0.63 -10.81
N PHE A 49 -2.63 -1.80 -10.52
CA PHE A 49 -2.58 -2.40 -9.19
C PHE A 49 -1.14 -2.70 -8.75
N LEU A 50 -0.33 -3.31 -9.61
CA LEU A 50 1.09 -3.57 -9.33
C LEU A 50 1.88 -2.29 -9.09
N PHE A 51 1.63 -1.24 -9.88
CA PHE A 51 2.24 0.08 -9.68
C PHE A 51 1.85 0.68 -8.31
N SER A 52 0.58 0.55 -7.94
CA SER A 52 0.07 1.00 -6.63
C SER A 52 0.73 0.23 -5.48
N LEU A 53 0.91 -1.09 -5.64
CA LEU A 53 1.59 -1.94 -4.68
C LEU A 53 3.08 -1.57 -4.52
N ALA A 54 3.78 -1.28 -5.62
CA ALA A 54 5.15 -0.80 -5.59
C ALA A 54 5.28 0.53 -4.83
N THR A 55 4.38 1.47 -5.10
CA THR A 55 4.32 2.76 -4.41
C THR A 55 4.06 2.59 -2.92
N PHE A 56 3.13 1.71 -2.54
CA PHE A 56 2.88 1.37 -1.14
C PHE A 56 4.12 0.78 -0.46
N GLY A 57 4.85 -0.12 -1.13
CA GLY A 57 6.11 -0.67 -0.63
C GLY A 57 7.18 0.39 -0.35
N ILE A 58 7.27 1.41 -1.20
CA ILE A 58 8.18 2.56 -0.99
C ILE A 58 7.77 3.34 0.26
N LEU A 59 6.47 3.61 0.45
CA LEU A 59 5.95 4.32 1.61
C LEU A 59 6.17 3.55 2.91
N VAL A 60 5.91 2.25 2.92
CA VAL A 60 6.19 1.37 4.06
C VAL A 60 7.67 1.40 4.39
N ARG A 61 8.57 1.29 3.41
CA ARG A 61 10.02 1.40 3.63
C ARG A 61 10.41 2.76 4.21
N GLY A 62 9.78 3.84 3.75
CA GLY A 62 10.00 5.19 4.29
C GLY A 62 9.56 5.31 5.75
N GLU A 63 8.38 4.81 6.07
CA GLU A 63 7.83 4.83 7.43
C GLU A 63 8.64 3.94 8.38
N LEU A 64 9.09 2.77 7.92
CA LEU A 64 9.95 1.89 8.68
C LEU A 64 11.27 2.58 9.06
N ARG A 65 11.91 3.26 8.10
CA ARG A 65 13.13 4.05 8.37
C ARG A 65 12.87 5.18 9.37
N ARG A 66 11.73 5.88 9.28
CA ARG A 66 11.33 6.94 10.22
C ARG A 66 11.15 6.41 11.64
N LEU A 67 10.59 5.21 11.79
CA LEU A 67 10.38 4.59 13.10
C LEU A 67 11.66 3.97 13.68
N MET A 68 12.59 3.54 12.83
CA MET A 68 13.87 2.95 13.24
C MET A 68 14.95 3.99 13.57
N VAL A 69 14.90 5.18 12.96
CA VAL A 69 15.84 6.27 13.25
C VAL A 69 15.16 7.26 14.21
N PRO A 70 15.53 7.29 15.50
CA PRO A 70 15.00 8.29 16.42
C PRO A 70 15.43 9.67 15.93
N ARG A 71 14.46 10.56 15.65
CA ARG A 71 14.77 11.97 15.41
C ARG A 71 15.49 12.51 16.65
N ARG A 72 16.75 12.90 16.49
CA ARG A 72 17.46 13.69 17.50
C ARG A 72 16.64 14.96 17.72
N PRO A 73 16.26 15.31 18.97
CA PRO A 73 15.53 16.55 19.21
C PRO A 73 16.35 17.73 18.69
N PRO A 74 15.70 18.80 18.21
CA PRO A 74 16.43 20.00 17.81
C PRO A 74 17.32 20.43 18.99
N ALA A 75 18.60 20.68 18.72
CA ALA A 75 19.49 21.28 19.70
C ALA A 75 18.89 22.64 20.05
N GLY A 76 18.39 22.76 21.28
CA GLY A 76 17.95 24.03 21.85
C GLY A 76 19.09 25.02 22.00
#